data_AF-A0A174CH02-F1
#
_entry.id   AF-A0A174CH02-F1
#
_cell.length_a   1.000
_cell.length_b   1.000
_cell.length_c   1.000
_cell.angle_alpha   90.00
_cell.angle_beta   90.00
_cell.angle_gamma   90.00
#
_symmetry.space_group_name_H-M   'P 1'
#
loop_
_entity.id
_entity.type
_entity.pdbx_description
1 polymer ?
#
loop_
_entity_poly.entity_id
_entity_poly.type
_entity_poly.pdbx_seq_one_letter_code
_entity_poly.pdbx_strand_id
1 'polypeptide(L)'
;MSAQTDCEMLSIEVMEAYAGKYNLSGNKVVELFQKNQVFEKMLIQHEYLHQVSFEEVMEFVENVIADASRELVVYHGTCSEFEKINLNKSHNRRDFGKGFYTTILQSQSKEWAYRLSLREKRNGYYVYEFLFEEVPALKVKRFDRLNEEWLEFIKKNRSKGGLQHDYDVVIGPVADDNTMETVQLYMANILTAEEAVERLRYNKVNNKVNNQVSFHTEKALQYVKLVRRVSYARKDI
;
A
#
# COMPACT_ATOMS: atom_id res chain seq x y z
N MET A 1 6.76 16.66 -7.58
CA MET A 1 6.19 15.38 -8.04
C MET A 1 5.99 14.56 -6.78
N SER A 2 4.81 13.95 -6.54
CA SER A 2 4.65 13.14 -5.32
C SER A 2 5.58 11.93 -5.40
N ALA A 3 6.04 11.41 -4.27
CA ALA A 3 6.92 10.23 -4.23
C ALA A 3 6.25 8.99 -4.85
N GLN A 4 4.92 8.87 -4.70
CA GLN A 4 4.13 7.83 -5.36
C GLN A 4 4.19 7.97 -6.88
N THR A 5 3.90 9.15 -7.44
CA THR A 5 3.92 9.38 -8.89
C THR A 5 5.32 9.26 -9.48
N ASP A 6 6.34 9.72 -8.75
CA ASP A 6 7.74 9.57 -9.13
C ASP A 6 8.13 8.09 -9.21
N CYS A 7 7.82 7.30 -8.18
CA CYS A 7 8.05 5.86 -8.19
C CYS A 7 7.22 5.13 -9.27
N GLU A 8 6.00 5.57 -9.56
CA GLU A 8 5.18 5.05 -10.67
C GLU A 8 5.87 5.25 -12.01
N MET A 9 6.34 6.47 -12.31
CA MET A 9 7.03 6.76 -13.58
C MET A 9 8.35 6.02 -13.67
N LEU A 10 9.17 6.07 -12.61
CA LEU A 10 10.43 5.34 -12.56
C LEU A 10 10.21 3.83 -12.74
N SER A 11 9.15 3.25 -12.15
CA SER A 11 8.84 1.83 -12.33
C SER A 11 8.48 1.46 -13.77
N ILE A 12 7.79 2.35 -14.50
CA ILE A 12 7.44 2.15 -15.91
C ILE A 12 8.71 2.19 -16.76
N GLU A 13 9.55 3.21 -16.57
CA GLU A 13 10.82 3.36 -17.29
C GLU A 13 11.74 2.15 -17.08
N VAL A 14 11.84 1.67 -15.83
CA VAL A 14 12.59 0.47 -15.47
C VAL A 14 12.00 -0.78 -16.12
N MET A 15 10.68 -0.95 -16.14
CA MET A 15 10.05 -2.09 -16.82
C MET A 15 10.35 -2.10 -18.32
N GLU A 16 10.29 -0.93 -18.98
CA GLU A 16 10.60 -0.78 -20.41
C GLU A 16 12.08 -1.08 -20.69
N ALA A 17 12.98 -0.53 -19.88
CA ALA A 17 14.42 -0.79 -20.00
C ALA A 17 14.76 -2.26 -19.74
N TYR A 18 14.14 -2.89 -18.74
CA TYR A 18 14.30 -4.31 -18.44
C TYR A 18 13.79 -5.20 -19.57
N ALA A 19 12.62 -4.87 -20.14
CA ALA A 19 12.08 -5.56 -21.31
C ALA A 19 13.05 -5.52 -22.50
N GLY A 20 13.63 -4.35 -22.78
CA GLY A 20 14.63 -4.17 -23.83
C GLY A 20 15.92 -4.94 -23.57
N LYS A 21 16.49 -4.81 -22.36
CA LYS A 21 17.75 -5.46 -21.96
C LYS A 21 17.69 -6.99 -22.03
N TYR A 22 16.56 -7.57 -21.61
CA TYR A 22 16.39 -9.03 -21.52
C TYR A 22 15.53 -9.64 -22.64
N ASN A 23 15.15 -8.84 -23.63
CA ASN A 23 14.29 -9.26 -24.75
C ASN A 23 13.01 -9.98 -24.30
N LEU A 24 12.32 -9.38 -23.33
CA LEU A 24 11.06 -9.89 -22.76
C LEU A 24 9.88 -9.06 -23.26
N SER A 25 8.70 -9.67 -23.35
CA SER A 25 7.47 -8.91 -23.59
C SER A 25 7.07 -8.13 -22.35
N GLY A 26 6.39 -6.99 -22.53
CA GLY A 26 5.89 -6.17 -21.42
C GLY A 26 5.08 -6.97 -20.40
N ASN A 27 4.19 -7.86 -20.85
CA ASN A 27 3.40 -8.71 -19.94
C ASN A 27 4.26 -9.61 -19.06
N LYS A 28 5.33 -10.20 -19.61
CA LYS A 28 6.26 -11.04 -18.83
C LYS A 28 7.01 -10.23 -17.79
N VAL A 29 7.39 -8.99 -18.12
CA VAL A 29 8.06 -8.08 -17.18
C VAL A 29 7.09 -7.68 -16.06
N VAL A 30 5.85 -7.34 -16.38
CA VAL A 30 4.81 -7.03 -15.38
C VAL A 30 4.61 -8.20 -14.41
N GLU A 31 4.45 -9.42 -14.92
CA GLU A 31 4.31 -10.62 -14.09
C GLU A 31 5.54 -10.86 -13.20
N LEU A 32 6.74 -10.67 -13.75
CA LEU A 32 8.00 -10.82 -13.02
C LEU A 32 8.14 -9.78 -11.90
N PHE A 33 7.81 -8.52 -12.18
CA PHE A 33 7.91 -7.43 -11.22
C PHE A 33 6.89 -7.60 -10.08
N GLN A 34 5.65 -8.00 -10.42
CA GLN A 34 4.63 -8.30 -9.41
C GLN A 34 5.03 -9.48 -8.53
N LYS A 35 5.55 -10.56 -9.13
CA LYS A 35 5.98 -11.77 -8.41
C LYS A 35 7.09 -11.49 -7.39
N ASN A 36 7.98 -10.54 -7.69
CA ASN A 36 9.11 -10.17 -6.82
C ASN A 36 8.88 -8.88 -6.03
N GLN A 37 7.64 -8.35 -6.03
CA GLN A 37 7.25 -7.16 -5.27
C GLN A 37 8.16 -5.96 -5.55
N VAL A 38 8.60 -5.81 -6.81
CA VAL A 38 9.59 -4.79 -7.21
C VAL A 38 9.06 -3.40 -6.91
N PHE A 39 7.80 -3.13 -7.23
CA PHE A 39 7.19 -1.82 -6.99
C PHE A 39 7.17 -1.46 -5.50
N GLU A 40 6.77 -2.38 -4.62
CA GLU A 40 6.76 -2.14 -3.18
C GLU A 40 8.17 -1.92 -2.63
N LYS A 41 9.16 -2.68 -3.11
CA LYS A 41 10.56 -2.53 -2.70
C LYS A 41 11.16 -1.21 -3.21
N MET A 42 10.80 -0.78 -4.43
CA MET A 42 11.16 0.54 -4.94
C MET A 42 10.52 1.66 -4.11
N LEU A 43 9.24 1.53 -3.73
CA LEU A 43 8.58 2.51 -2.86
C LEU A 43 9.25 2.63 -1.49
N ILE A 44 9.70 1.52 -0.90
CA ILE A 44 10.45 1.53 0.37
C ILE A 44 11.77 2.28 0.21
N GLN A 45 12.45 2.11 -0.92
CA GLN A 45 13.74 2.73 -1.21
C GLN A 45 13.63 4.05 -1.98
N HIS A 46 12.42 4.63 -2.08
CA HIS A 46 12.18 5.81 -2.91
C HIS A 46 13.13 6.96 -2.57
N GLU A 47 13.38 7.21 -1.27
CA GLU A 47 14.30 8.29 -0.84
C GLU A 47 15.73 8.15 -1.37
N TYR A 48 16.19 6.92 -1.60
CA TYR A 48 17.49 6.65 -2.20
C TYR A 48 17.41 6.63 -3.73
N LEU A 49 16.44 5.90 -4.28
CA LEU A 49 16.33 5.65 -5.73
C LEU A 49 16.10 6.92 -6.56
N HIS A 50 15.46 7.96 -6.01
CA HIS A 50 15.27 9.24 -6.73
C HIS A 50 16.53 10.12 -6.79
N GLN A 51 17.62 9.73 -6.11
CA GLN A 51 18.86 10.52 -6.01
C GLN A 51 20.04 9.89 -6.78
N VAL A 52 19.85 8.68 -7.30
CA VAL A 52 20.90 7.88 -7.97
C VAL A 52 20.70 7.85 -9.48
N SER A 53 21.71 7.33 -10.18
CA SER A 53 21.64 7.13 -11.63
C SER A 53 20.60 6.06 -12.01
N PHE A 54 20.12 6.11 -13.25
CA PHE A 54 19.19 5.10 -13.77
C PHE A 54 19.83 3.70 -13.79
N GLU A 55 21.14 3.62 -14.03
CA GLU A 55 21.92 2.38 -13.96
C GLU A 55 21.88 1.75 -12.55
N GLU A 56 22.00 2.56 -11.50
CA GLU A 56 21.89 2.09 -10.11
C GLU A 56 20.45 1.63 -9.77
N VAL A 57 19.42 2.30 -10.30
CA VAL A 57 18.02 1.85 -10.17
C VAL A 57 17.82 0.50 -10.85
N MET A 58 18.37 0.31 -12.05
CA MET A 58 18.32 -0.97 -12.77
C MET A 58 19.03 -2.09 -12.01
N GLU A 59 20.21 -1.81 -11.44
CA GLU A 59 20.94 -2.76 -10.61
C GLU A 59 20.14 -3.16 -9.36
N PHE A 60 19.51 -2.19 -8.70
CA PHE A 60 18.61 -2.47 -7.57
C PHE A 60 17.48 -3.43 -7.96
N VAL A 61 16.81 -3.19 -9.09
CA VAL A 61 15.71 -4.04 -9.58
C VAL A 61 16.19 -5.45 -9.95
N GLU A 62 17.36 -5.56 -10.59
CA GLU A 62 17.96 -6.85 -10.93
C GLU A 62 18.30 -7.65 -9.67
N ASN A 63 18.85 -7.00 -8.65
CA ASN A 63 19.13 -7.63 -7.36
C ASN A 63 17.84 -8.07 -6.66
N VAL A 64 16.78 -7.27 -6.69
CA VAL A 64 15.46 -7.67 -6.14
C VAL A 64 14.91 -8.91 -6.84
N ILE A 65 15.02 -8.98 -8.17
CA ILE A 65 14.55 -10.13 -8.94
C ILE A 65 15.42 -11.36 -8.69
N ALA A 66 16.73 -11.19 -8.55
CA ALA A 66 17.70 -12.26 -8.29
C ALA A 66 17.54 -12.87 -6.89
N ASP A 67 17.28 -12.03 -5.87
CA ASP A 67 17.02 -12.45 -4.49
C ASP A 67 15.76 -13.35 -4.40
N ALA A 68 14.79 -13.13 -5.30
CA ALA A 68 13.54 -13.90 -5.41
C ALA A 68 12.74 -13.99 -4.10
N SER A 69 13.04 -13.12 -3.13
CA SER A 69 12.30 -13.02 -1.86
C SER A 69 10.91 -12.47 -2.11
N ARG A 70 9.94 -13.09 -1.45
CA ARG A 70 8.53 -12.69 -1.46
C ARG A 70 8.08 -12.13 -0.13
N GLU A 71 9.04 -11.73 0.69
CA GLU A 71 8.80 -11.17 2.01
C GLU A 71 8.72 -9.65 1.95
N LEU A 72 7.70 -9.11 2.61
CA LEU A 72 7.52 -7.68 2.86
C LEU A 72 7.41 -7.43 4.34
N VAL A 73 8.17 -6.45 4.83
CA VAL A 73 7.95 -5.91 6.17
C VAL A 73 6.76 -4.93 6.10
N VAL A 74 5.76 -5.18 6.92
CA VAL A 74 4.54 -4.36 6.99
C VAL A 74 4.24 -3.91 8.42
N TYR A 75 3.67 -2.72 8.54
CA TYR A 75 3.52 -2.03 9.82
C TYR A 75 2.05 -1.74 10.13
N HIS A 76 1.62 -2.03 11.35
CA HIS A 76 0.27 -1.73 11.85
C HIS A 76 0.31 -0.74 13.02
N GLY A 77 -0.41 0.37 12.87
CA GLY A 77 -0.52 1.42 13.88
C GLY A 77 -1.84 1.34 14.65
N THR A 78 -1.78 1.32 15.97
CA THR A 78 -2.97 1.15 16.83
C THR A 78 -2.78 1.77 18.21
N CYS A 79 -3.88 1.98 18.94
CA CYS A 79 -3.87 2.33 20.36
C CYS A 79 -4.12 1.14 21.28
N SER A 80 -4.32 -0.06 20.71
CA SER A 80 -4.63 -1.28 21.45
C SER A 80 -3.49 -2.28 21.38
N GLU A 81 -3.20 -2.90 22.51
CA GLU A 81 -2.30 -4.05 22.54
C GLU A 81 -3.04 -5.34 22.16
N PHE A 82 -2.44 -6.18 21.33
CA PHE A 82 -2.99 -7.49 20.96
C PHE A 82 -1.88 -8.49 20.59
N GLU A 83 -2.14 -9.77 20.82
CA GLU A 83 -1.24 -10.88 20.43
C GLU A 83 -1.69 -11.55 19.13
N LYS A 84 -3.01 -11.60 18.89
CA LYS A 84 -3.61 -12.22 17.71
C LYS A 84 -4.43 -11.20 16.93
N ILE A 85 -4.25 -11.20 15.62
CA ILE A 85 -5.02 -10.38 14.69
C ILE A 85 -6.47 -10.88 14.70
N ASN A 86 -7.42 -9.95 14.79
CA ASN A 86 -8.84 -10.26 14.74
C ASN A 86 -9.53 -9.38 13.68
N LEU A 87 -9.89 -9.99 12.56
CA LEU A 87 -10.50 -9.30 11.41
C LEU A 87 -11.84 -8.63 11.76
N ASN A 88 -12.55 -9.10 12.79
CA ASN A 88 -13.81 -8.51 13.22
C ASN A 88 -13.65 -7.14 13.89
N LYS A 89 -12.43 -6.77 14.32
CA LYS A 89 -12.12 -5.44 14.85
C LYS A 89 -12.01 -4.37 13.77
N SER A 90 -11.98 -4.74 12.49
CA SER A 90 -12.01 -3.77 11.41
C SER A 90 -13.31 -2.96 11.44
N HIS A 91 -13.16 -1.65 11.34
CA HIS A 91 -14.30 -0.78 11.01
C HIS A 91 -14.89 -1.17 9.66
N ASN A 92 -16.19 -0.88 9.52
CA ASN A 92 -16.90 -1.08 8.27
C ASN A 92 -16.55 0.03 7.26
N ARG A 93 -16.82 -0.20 5.96
CA ARG A 93 -16.72 0.80 4.88
C ARG A 93 -15.30 1.39 4.72
N ARG A 94 -14.27 0.55 4.83
CA ARG A 94 -12.89 0.90 4.47
C ARG A 94 -12.67 0.80 2.96
N ASP A 95 -11.61 1.42 2.46
CA ASP A 95 -11.24 1.49 1.04
C ASP A 95 -11.19 0.10 0.39
N PHE A 96 -10.56 -0.84 1.08
CA PHE A 96 -10.42 -2.23 0.62
C PHE A 96 -11.36 -3.20 1.39
N GLY A 97 -12.43 -2.71 2.01
CA GLY A 97 -13.37 -3.57 2.76
C GLY A 97 -12.90 -3.94 4.18
N LYS A 98 -13.64 -4.79 4.90
CA LYS A 98 -13.21 -5.16 6.27
C LYS A 98 -11.95 -6.03 6.22
N GLY A 99 -10.94 -5.70 7.04
CA GLY A 99 -9.67 -6.43 7.06
C GLY A 99 -8.69 -5.92 8.11
N PHE A 100 -7.55 -6.61 8.21
CA PHE A 100 -6.40 -6.14 8.97
C PHE A 100 -5.50 -5.28 8.08
N TYR A 101 -5.28 -4.04 8.49
CA TYR A 101 -4.66 -3.01 7.66
C TYR A 101 -3.26 -2.69 8.11
N THR A 102 -2.32 -2.75 7.18
CA THR A 102 -0.90 -2.47 7.38
C THR A 102 -0.37 -1.58 6.25
N THR A 103 0.88 -1.17 6.33
CA THR A 103 1.57 -0.42 5.28
C THR A 103 3.03 -0.84 5.24
N ILE A 104 3.67 -0.75 4.07
CA ILE A 104 5.13 -0.93 3.92
C ILE A 104 5.93 0.24 4.54
N LEU A 105 5.27 1.33 4.95
CA LEU A 105 5.92 2.53 5.48
C LEU A 105 5.72 2.66 7.00
N GLN A 106 6.80 2.47 7.75
CA GLN A 106 6.76 2.59 9.22
C GLN A 106 6.31 4.00 9.67
N SER A 107 6.78 5.03 8.98
CA SER A 107 6.43 6.44 9.27
C SER A 107 4.92 6.67 9.16
N GLN A 108 4.28 6.17 8.10
CA GLN A 108 2.84 6.26 7.89
C GLN A 108 2.07 5.54 9.00
N SER A 109 2.51 4.35 9.39
CA SER A 109 1.92 3.56 10.47
C SER A 109 2.00 4.28 11.83
N LYS A 110 3.16 4.86 12.14
CA LYS A 110 3.40 5.64 13.35
C LYS A 110 2.54 6.90 13.40
N GLU A 111 2.49 7.65 12.29
CA GLU A 111 1.69 8.86 12.18
C GLU A 111 0.19 8.53 12.34
N TRP A 112 -0.28 7.44 11.74
CA TRP A 112 -1.64 6.95 11.91
C TRP A 112 -1.95 6.60 13.38
N ALA A 113 -1.08 5.83 14.04
CA ALA A 113 -1.25 5.43 15.44
C ALA A 113 -1.29 6.65 16.38
N TYR A 114 -0.43 7.64 16.13
CA TYR A 114 -0.44 8.91 16.84
C TYR A 114 -1.76 9.66 16.64
N ARG A 115 -2.22 9.86 15.39
CA ARG A 115 -3.51 10.52 15.10
C ARG A 115 -4.69 9.75 15.72
N LEU A 116 -4.64 8.42 15.74
CA LEU A 116 -5.63 7.59 16.40
C LEU A 116 -5.65 7.82 17.91
N SER A 117 -4.49 7.95 18.55
CA SER A 117 -4.38 8.21 19.99
C SER A 117 -4.98 9.55 20.41
N LEU A 118 -4.89 10.56 19.53
CA LEU A 118 -5.56 11.85 19.72
C LEU A 118 -7.08 11.68 19.67
N ARG A 119 -7.60 11.02 18.63
CA ARG A 119 -9.05 10.78 18.44
C ARG A 119 -9.66 9.96 19.59
N GLU A 120 -8.95 8.94 20.05
CA GLU A 120 -9.42 8.05 21.12
C GLU A 120 -9.05 8.53 22.53
N LYS A 121 -8.37 9.69 22.67
CA LYS A 121 -7.90 10.24 23.95
C LYS A 121 -7.04 9.23 24.74
N ARG A 122 -6.14 8.52 24.05
CA ARG A 122 -5.21 7.54 24.63
C ARG A 122 -3.85 8.17 24.92
N ASN A 123 -3.22 7.76 26.02
CA ASN A 123 -1.90 8.26 26.46
C ASN A 123 -0.72 7.54 25.79
N GLY A 124 -0.98 6.51 25.00
CA GLY A 124 0.05 5.77 24.28
C GLY A 124 -0.52 5.08 23.05
N TYR A 125 0.38 4.69 22.16
CA TYR A 125 0.07 3.98 20.93
C TYR A 125 1.21 3.03 20.56
N TYR A 126 0.93 2.11 19.65
CA TYR A 126 1.83 1.04 19.25
C TYR A 126 2.02 1.04 17.73
N VAL A 127 3.23 0.71 17.31
CA VAL A 127 3.53 0.29 15.95
C VAL A 127 3.99 -1.16 16.01
N TYR A 128 3.24 -2.03 15.35
CA TYR A 128 3.59 -3.43 15.15
C TYR A 128 4.32 -3.57 13.84
N GLU A 129 5.34 -4.42 13.82
CA GLU A 129 6.10 -4.81 12.64
C GLU A 129 5.84 -6.30 12.39
N PHE A 130 5.39 -6.61 11.19
CA PHE A 130 5.14 -7.97 10.74
C PHE A 130 5.96 -8.28 9.49
N LEU A 131 6.31 -9.54 9.34
CA LEU A 131 6.84 -10.11 8.11
C LEU A 131 5.68 -10.79 7.38
N PHE A 132 5.35 -10.31 6.20
CA PHE A 132 4.36 -10.90 5.30
C PHE A 132 5.06 -11.67 4.19
N GLU A 133 4.79 -12.97 4.07
CA GLU A 133 5.29 -13.82 2.99
C GLU A 133 4.19 -14.06 1.94
N GLU A 134 4.40 -13.60 0.72
CA GLU A 134 3.45 -13.83 -0.35
C GLU A 134 3.68 -15.17 -1.06
N VAL A 135 2.68 -16.04 -0.98
CA VAL A 135 2.72 -17.36 -1.60
C VAL A 135 1.71 -17.47 -2.75
N PRO A 136 1.96 -18.34 -3.76
CA PRO A 136 1.06 -18.51 -4.90
C PRO A 136 -0.37 -18.94 -4.54
N ALA A 137 -0.56 -19.50 -3.34
CA ALA A 137 -1.87 -19.89 -2.86
C ALA A 137 -2.77 -18.68 -2.53
N LEU A 138 -2.22 -17.49 -2.27
CA LEU A 138 -2.99 -16.31 -1.89
C LEU A 138 -3.55 -15.60 -3.14
N LYS A 139 -4.83 -15.21 -3.07
CA LYS A 139 -5.44 -14.36 -4.11
C LYS A 139 -5.12 -12.89 -3.80
N VAL A 140 -4.09 -12.34 -4.43
CA VAL A 140 -3.62 -10.98 -4.20
C VAL A 140 -4.12 -10.03 -5.29
N LYS A 141 -4.76 -8.93 -4.90
CA LYS A 141 -5.09 -7.80 -5.81
C LYS A 141 -4.08 -6.68 -5.59
N ARG A 142 -3.44 -6.24 -6.68
CA ARG A 142 -2.55 -5.08 -6.67
C ARG A 142 -3.14 -3.93 -7.47
N PHE A 143 -3.04 -2.74 -6.91
CA PHE A 143 -3.25 -1.47 -7.59
C PHE A 143 -1.91 -0.75 -7.61
N ASP A 144 -1.37 -0.55 -8.81
CA ASP A 144 -0.10 0.15 -9.04
C ASP A 144 -0.27 1.67 -9.10
N ARG A 145 -1.51 2.13 -9.31
CA ARG A 145 -1.84 3.55 -9.50
C ARG A 145 -3.29 3.87 -9.12
N LEU A 146 -3.58 5.16 -8.99
CA LEU A 146 -4.92 5.71 -8.76
C LEU A 146 -5.74 5.75 -10.07
N ASN A 147 -6.14 4.58 -10.57
CA ASN A 147 -6.93 4.44 -11.79
C ASN A 147 -8.44 4.25 -11.53
N GLU A 148 -9.22 4.12 -12.60
CA GLU A 148 -10.67 3.88 -12.55
C GLU A 148 -11.01 2.57 -11.82
N GLU A 149 -10.24 1.50 -12.03
CA GLU A 149 -10.47 0.23 -11.33
C GLU A 149 -10.34 0.39 -9.81
N TRP A 150 -9.31 1.12 -9.36
CA TRP A 150 -9.11 1.45 -7.95
C TRP A 150 -10.28 2.29 -7.39
N LEU A 151 -10.75 3.29 -8.14
CA LEU A 151 -11.89 4.13 -7.76
C LEU A 151 -13.18 3.33 -7.59
N GLU A 152 -13.53 2.49 -8.57
CA GLU A 152 -14.71 1.64 -8.50
C GLU A 152 -14.61 0.63 -7.35
N PHE A 153 -13.42 0.07 -7.12
CA PHE A 153 -13.16 -0.84 -6.01
C PHE A 153 -13.44 -0.18 -4.65
N ILE A 154 -12.91 1.03 -4.44
CA ILE A 154 -13.15 1.81 -3.22
C ILE A 154 -14.61 2.19 -3.07
N LYS A 155 -15.23 2.72 -4.14
CA LYS A 155 -16.64 3.12 -4.14
C LYS A 155 -17.53 1.95 -3.75
N LYS A 156 -17.28 0.76 -4.29
CA LYS A 156 -18.02 -0.47 -3.96
C LYS A 156 -17.88 -0.83 -2.48
N ASN A 157 -16.65 -0.86 -1.94
CA ASN A 157 -16.38 -1.22 -0.55
C ASN A 157 -16.96 -0.20 0.45
N ARG A 158 -16.77 1.11 0.21
CA ARG A 158 -17.28 2.17 1.09
C ARG A 158 -18.80 2.30 1.05
N SER A 159 -19.42 2.11 -0.11
CA SER A 159 -20.87 2.26 -0.27
C SER A 159 -21.64 1.09 0.33
N LYS A 160 -21.21 -0.15 0.07
CA LYS A 160 -21.89 -1.36 0.54
C LYS A 160 -21.46 -1.80 1.94
N GLY A 161 -20.21 -1.51 2.33
CA GLY A 161 -19.62 -2.04 3.55
C GLY A 161 -19.36 -3.55 3.48
N GLY A 162 -18.88 -4.16 4.56
CA GLY A 162 -18.46 -5.55 4.60
C GLY A 162 -17.20 -5.79 3.75
N LEU A 163 -17.07 -7.02 3.27
CA LEU A 163 -16.07 -7.42 2.29
C LEU A 163 -16.76 -7.60 0.94
N GLN A 164 -16.36 -6.85 -0.09
CA GLN A 164 -17.05 -6.81 -1.40
C GLN A 164 -16.28 -7.53 -2.52
N HIS A 165 -15.29 -8.33 -2.15
CA HIS A 165 -14.42 -9.12 -3.02
C HIS A 165 -13.98 -10.40 -2.29
N ASP A 166 -13.26 -11.26 -3.00
CA ASP A 166 -12.76 -12.55 -2.53
C ASP A 166 -11.22 -12.61 -2.48
N TYR A 167 -10.54 -11.48 -2.68
CA TYR A 167 -9.09 -11.38 -2.48
C TYR A 167 -8.69 -11.62 -1.02
N ASP A 168 -7.65 -12.42 -0.83
CA ASP A 168 -7.01 -12.68 0.46
C ASP A 168 -6.25 -11.44 0.94
N VAL A 169 -5.58 -10.77 0.00
CA VAL A 169 -4.76 -9.57 0.23
C VAL A 169 -5.04 -8.52 -0.84
N VAL A 170 -5.17 -7.25 -0.44
CA VAL A 170 -5.22 -6.11 -1.36
C VAL A 170 -4.06 -5.17 -1.04
N ILE A 171 -3.28 -4.83 -2.05
CA ILE A 171 -2.10 -3.96 -1.98
C ILE A 171 -2.28 -2.79 -2.94
N GLY A 172 -2.04 -1.57 -2.48
CA GLY A 172 -2.09 -0.42 -3.37
C GLY A 172 -2.11 0.93 -2.66
N PRO A 173 -2.28 2.01 -3.43
CA PRO A 173 -2.34 3.36 -2.88
C PRO A 173 -3.59 3.58 -2.03
N VAL A 174 -3.50 4.48 -1.05
CA VAL A 174 -4.61 4.86 -0.15
C VAL A 174 -5.09 6.27 -0.47
N ALA A 175 -6.40 6.49 -0.33
CA ALA A 175 -6.95 7.84 -0.32
C ALA A 175 -6.47 8.61 0.94
N ASP A 176 -5.47 9.45 0.79
CA ASP A 176 -5.00 10.39 1.81
C ASP A 176 -5.85 11.67 1.85
N ASP A 177 -5.49 12.60 2.74
CA ASP A 177 -6.24 13.86 2.93
C ASP A 177 -6.34 14.70 1.64
N ASN A 178 -5.38 14.59 0.72
CA ASN A 178 -5.38 15.32 -0.57
C ASN A 178 -6.26 14.68 -1.64
N THR A 179 -6.42 13.36 -1.58
CA THR A 179 -7.18 12.58 -2.57
C THR A 179 -8.62 12.33 -2.11
N MET A 180 -8.89 12.48 -0.81
CA MET A 180 -10.20 12.23 -0.20
C MET A 180 -11.32 13.05 -0.82
N GLU A 181 -11.11 14.34 -1.09
CA GLU A 181 -12.13 15.20 -1.70
C GLU A 181 -12.56 14.67 -3.07
N THR A 182 -11.58 14.34 -3.93
CA THR A 182 -11.87 13.81 -5.27
C THR A 182 -12.59 12.47 -5.19
N VAL A 183 -12.16 11.59 -4.27
CA VAL A 183 -12.83 10.31 -4.02
C VAL A 183 -14.28 10.53 -3.54
N GLN A 184 -14.52 11.49 -2.66
CA GLN A 184 -15.87 11.81 -2.16
C GLN A 184 -16.78 12.36 -3.26
N LEU A 185 -16.28 13.26 -4.10
CA LEU A 185 -17.05 13.81 -5.23
C LEU A 185 -17.43 12.70 -6.23
N TYR A 186 -16.50 11.80 -6.53
CA TYR A 186 -16.77 10.64 -7.37
C TYR A 186 -17.77 9.66 -6.73
N MET A 187 -17.64 9.37 -5.43
CA MET A 187 -18.60 8.55 -4.70
C MET A 187 -20.02 9.15 -4.68
N ALA A 188 -20.12 10.48 -4.69
CA ALA A 188 -21.38 11.22 -4.79
C ALA A 188 -21.94 11.28 -6.22
N ASN A 189 -21.27 10.66 -7.20
CA ASN A 189 -21.56 10.75 -8.64
C ASN A 189 -21.55 12.20 -9.17
N ILE A 190 -20.78 13.10 -8.54
CA ILE A 190 -20.57 14.47 -9.01
C ILE A 190 -19.51 14.48 -10.12
N LEU A 191 -18.48 13.63 -10.00
CA LEU A 191 -17.45 13.43 -11.03
C LEU A 191 -17.67 12.11 -11.76
N THR A 192 -17.34 12.09 -13.05
CA THR A 192 -17.13 10.83 -13.76
C THR A 192 -15.84 10.16 -13.27
N ALA A 193 -15.64 8.88 -13.62
CA ALA A 193 -14.40 8.18 -13.28
C ALA A 193 -13.19 8.86 -13.93
N GLU A 194 -13.31 9.28 -15.19
CA GLU A 194 -12.26 9.94 -15.94
C GLU A 194 -11.87 11.28 -15.30
N GLU A 195 -12.85 12.11 -14.93
CA GLU A 195 -12.60 13.39 -14.25
C GLU A 195 -11.91 13.18 -12.90
N ALA A 196 -12.33 12.16 -12.15
CA ALA A 196 -11.75 11.84 -10.85
C ALA A 196 -10.30 11.36 -10.99
N VAL A 197 -10.01 10.44 -11.91
CA VAL A 197 -8.65 9.97 -12.20
C VAL A 197 -7.74 11.13 -12.60
N GLU A 198 -8.22 12.01 -13.48
CA GLU A 198 -7.42 13.14 -13.95
C GLU A 198 -7.10 14.12 -12.81
N ARG A 199 -8.07 14.42 -11.93
CA ARG A 199 -7.82 15.23 -10.72
C ARG A 199 -6.83 14.57 -9.76
N LEU A 200 -6.94 13.25 -9.54
CA LEU A 200 -6.03 12.50 -8.69
C LEU A 200 -4.58 12.57 -9.21
N ARG A 201 -4.37 12.56 -10.53
CA ARG A 201 -3.04 12.73 -11.14
C ARG A 201 -2.43 14.11 -10.89
N TYR A 202 -3.24 15.17 -10.80
CA TYR A 202 -2.76 16.54 -10.59
C TYR A 202 -2.69 16.98 -9.13
N ASN A 203 -3.30 16.25 -8.19
CA ASN A 203 -3.19 16.51 -6.75
C ASN A 203 -1.78 16.13 -6.22
N LYS A 204 -0.78 16.91 -6.65
CA LYS A 204 0.67 16.67 -6.54
C LYS A 204 1.29 17.16 -5.23
N VAL A 205 0.50 17.53 -4.22
CA VAL A 205 0.99 18.49 -3.21
C VAL A 205 1.82 17.87 -2.08
N ASN A 206 1.72 16.57 -1.81
CA ASN A 206 2.54 15.97 -0.74
C ASN A 206 3.44 14.84 -1.27
N ASN A 207 4.76 15.00 -1.06
CA ASN A 207 5.82 14.04 -1.38
C ASN A 207 5.76 12.75 -0.53
N LYS A 208 4.60 12.33 -0.04
CA LYS A 208 4.45 11.12 0.76
C LYS A 208 3.93 9.99 -0.11
N VAL A 209 4.70 8.91 -0.20
CA VAL A 209 4.16 7.61 -0.62
C VAL A 209 3.08 7.21 0.39
N ASN A 210 1.91 6.80 -0.10
CA ASN A 210 0.86 6.23 0.75
C ASN A 210 0.44 4.90 0.15
N ASN A 211 0.92 3.81 0.74
CA ASN A 211 0.57 2.45 0.35
C ASN A 211 -0.14 1.75 1.50
N GLN A 212 -0.91 0.72 1.19
CA GLN A 212 -1.52 -0.14 2.18
C GLN A 212 -1.50 -1.59 1.70
N VAL A 213 -1.20 -2.48 2.65
CA VAL A 213 -1.31 -3.93 2.52
C VAL A 213 -2.41 -4.36 3.49
N SER A 214 -3.49 -4.91 2.96
CA SER A 214 -4.67 -5.27 3.73
C SER A 214 -5.00 -6.75 3.59
N PHE A 215 -5.28 -7.41 4.72
CA PHE A 215 -5.50 -8.84 4.83
C PHE A 215 -6.96 -9.11 5.20
N HIS A 216 -7.63 -9.98 4.45
CA HIS A 216 -9.09 -10.13 4.53
C HIS A 216 -9.55 -11.53 4.94
N THR A 217 -8.63 -12.48 5.02
CA THR A 217 -8.94 -13.88 5.33
C THR A 217 -7.99 -14.44 6.37
N GLU A 218 -8.45 -15.41 7.17
CA GLU A 218 -7.60 -16.15 8.11
C GLU A 218 -6.46 -16.87 7.37
N LYS A 219 -6.70 -17.31 6.14
CA LYS A 219 -5.69 -17.89 5.24
C LYS A 219 -4.53 -16.91 5.00
N ALA A 220 -4.83 -15.63 4.73
CA ALA A 220 -3.79 -14.62 4.55
C ALA A 220 -2.98 -14.40 5.83
N LEU A 221 -3.64 -14.38 6.99
CA LEU A 221 -3.01 -14.15 8.28
C LEU A 221 -2.01 -15.26 8.68
N GLN A 222 -2.12 -16.47 8.14
CA GLN A 222 -1.13 -17.54 8.34
C GLN A 222 0.27 -17.17 7.82
N TYR A 223 0.35 -16.23 6.88
CA TYR A 223 1.59 -15.76 6.28
C TYR A 223 2.04 -14.41 6.83
N VAL A 224 1.46 -13.94 7.93
CA VAL A 224 1.80 -12.67 8.59
C VAL A 224 2.34 -12.97 9.98
N LYS A 225 3.67 -12.85 10.14
CA LYS A 225 4.37 -13.18 11.38
C LYS A 225 4.75 -11.91 12.13
N LEU A 226 4.40 -11.82 13.42
CA LEU A 226 4.82 -10.71 14.26
C LEU A 226 6.35 -10.76 14.44
N VAL A 227 7.03 -9.67 14.09
CA VAL A 227 8.47 -9.51 14.32
C VAL A 227 8.70 -8.80 15.65
N ARG A 228 8.08 -7.63 15.82
CA ARG A 228 8.21 -6.84 17.06
C ARG A 228 7.07 -5.83 17.21
N ARG A 229 7.00 -5.24 18.40
CA ARG A 229 6.09 -4.15 18.74
C ARG A 229 6.86 -3.04 19.44
N VAL A 230 6.66 -1.81 18.99
CA VAL A 230 7.21 -0.61 19.62
C VAL A 230 6.08 0.18 20.26
N SER A 231 6.23 0.53 21.54
CA SER A 231 5.30 1.38 22.28
C SER A 231 5.79 2.83 22.31
N TYR A 232 4.87 3.77 22.15
CA TYR A 232 5.13 5.20 22.25
C TYR A 232 4.22 5.82 23.30
N ALA A 233 4.78 6.67 24.15
CA ALA A 233 4.01 7.55 25.02
C ALA A 233 3.62 8.82 24.25
N ARG A 234 2.38 9.28 24.43
CA ARG A 234 1.94 10.60 23.96
C ARG A 234 2.46 11.63 24.96
N LYS A 235 3.55 12.31 24.61
CA LYS A 235 4.24 13.26 25.50
C LYS A 235 3.58 14.64 25.58
N ASP A 236 2.49 14.88 24.84
CA ASP A 236 1.83 16.18 24.74
C ASP A 236 0.69 16.37 25.78
N ILE A 237 0.92 16.00 27.05
CA ILE A 237 0.06 16.38 28.18
C ILE A 237 0.92 17.03 29.27
#